data_AF-A0A934A0C6-F1
#
_entry.id   AF-A0A934A0C6-F1
#
_cell.length_a   1.000
_cell.length_b   1.000
_cell.length_c   1.000
_cell.angle_alpha   90.00
_cell.angle_beta   90.00
_cell.angle_gamma   90.00
#
_symmetry.space_group_name_H-M   'P 1'
#
loop_
_entity.id
_entity.type
_entity.pdbx_description
1 polymer ?
#
loop_
_entity_poly.entity_id
_entity_poly.type
_entity_poly.pdbx_seq_one_letter_code
_entity_poly.pdbx_strand_id
1 'polypeptide(L)'
;MTSLVISGTSLILLLPALVMAAGGGKIDIMVIVADTRGLPVFEAWWANLYNESHLIFTVVTVVMIPVIGVVFGTIADFFMKFLGLDLEHRELAEH
;
A
#
# COMPACT_ATOMS: atom_id res chain seq x y z
N MET A 1 16.87 37.81 4.94
CA MET A 1 16.62 36.56 4.20
C MET A 1 16.74 35.32 5.09
N THR A 2 17.63 35.30 6.08
CA THR A 2 17.76 34.21 7.08
C THR A 2 16.59 34.08 8.06
N SER A 3 15.98 35.19 8.48
CA SER A 3 14.82 35.18 9.40
C SER A 3 13.55 34.56 8.80
N LEU A 4 13.34 34.73 7.50
CA LEU A 4 12.16 34.21 6.79
C LEU A 4 12.25 32.69 6.60
N VAL A 5 13.45 32.16 6.39
CA VAL A 5 13.71 30.71 6.29
C VAL A 5 13.51 30.03 7.64
N ILE A 6 13.97 30.64 8.74
CA ILE A 6 13.80 30.12 10.11
C ILE A 6 12.32 30.10 10.53
N SER A 7 11.54 31.11 10.12
CA SER A 7 10.10 31.15 10.40
C SER A 7 9.29 30.19 9.52
N GLY A 8 9.75 29.90 8.30
CA GLY A 8 9.13 28.90 7.43
C GLY A 8 9.39 27.47 7.88
N THR A 9 10.59 27.18 8.37
CA THR A 9 10.94 25.83 8.88
C THR A 9 10.26 25.51 10.21
N SER A 10 10.06 26.49 11.10
CA SER A 10 9.29 26.27 12.33
C SER A 10 7.82 25.95 12.06
N LEU A 11 7.23 26.51 11.01
CA LEU A 11 5.86 26.20 10.60
C LEU A 11 5.72 24.75 10.11
N ILE A 12 6.71 24.26 9.34
CA ILE A 12 6.75 22.86 8.86
C ILE A 12 6.90 21.89 10.02
N LEU A 13 7.74 22.21 11.01
CA LEU A 13 7.92 21.38 12.21
C LEU A 13 6.70 21.36 13.13
N LEU A 14 5.82 22.35 13.04
CA LEU A 14 4.55 22.43 13.78
C LEU A 14 3.37 21.77 13.04
N LEU A 15 3.54 21.36 11.78
CA LEU A 15 2.50 20.63 11.03
C LEU A 15 2.05 19.34 11.72
N PRO A 16 2.93 18.49 12.30
CA PRO A 16 2.49 17.31 13.04
C PRO A 16 1.65 17.68 14.27
N ALA A 17 2.01 18.76 14.98
CA ALA A 17 1.24 19.24 16.12
C ALA A 17 -0.13 19.79 15.71
N LEU A 18 -0.23 20.46 14.55
CA LEU A 18 -1.49 20.89 13.97
C LEU A 18 -2.34 19.73 13.46
N VAL A 19 -1.74 18.70 12.87
CA VAL A 19 -2.45 17.46 12.46
C VAL A 19 -2.98 16.71 13.69
N MET A 20 -2.18 16.63 14.76
CA MET A 20 -2.60 16.04 16.04
C MET A 20 -3.68 16.88 16.74
N ALA A 21 -3.65 18.21 16.59
CA ALA A 21 -4.68 19.10 17.15
C ALA A 21 -5.97 19.16 16.30
N ALA A 22 -5.85 19.02 14.97
CA ALA A 22 -6.98 18.98 14.04
C ALA A 22 -7.66 17.59 13.95
N GLY A 23 -7.01 16.54 14.46
CA GLY A 23 -7.48 15.15 14.43
C GLY A 23 -7.92 14.57 15.77
N GLY A 24 -8.24 15.41 16.77
CA GLY A 24 -8.64 14.96 18.11
C GLY A 24 -9.94 15.59 18.65
N GLY A 25 -10.62 16.43 17.88
CA GLY A 25 -11.94 16.93 18.27
C GLY A 25 -12.96 15.82 18.08
N LYS A 26 -13.65 15.40 19.16
CA LYS A 26 -14.73 14.39 19.22
C LYS A 26 -15.05 13.83 17.83
N ILE A 27 -14.22 12.91 17.36
CA ILE A 27 -14.57 12.06 16.25
C ILE A 27 -15.63 11.19 16.89
N ASP A 28 -16.88 11.67 16.77
CA ASP A 28 -18.05 10.81 16.85
C ASP A 28 -17.63 9.60 16.03
N ILE A 29 -17.42 8.48 16.73
CA ILE A 29 -16.72 7.32 16.19
C ILE A 29 -17.46 6.99 14.91
N MET A 30 -16.92 7.45 13.77
CA MET A 30 -17.52 7.14 12.51
C MET A 30 -17.20 5.68 12.37
N VAL A 31 -18.17 4.85 12.75
CA VAL A 31 -18.06 3.40 12.65
C VAL A 31 -18.09 3.14 11.16
N ILE A 32 -16.93 3.24 10.52
CA ILE A 32 -16.72 2.88 9.14
C ILE A 32 -16.80 1.35 9.15
N VAL A 33 -18.01 0.85 8.99
CA VAL A 33 -18.29 -0.58 8.84
C VAL A 33 -18.41 -0.83 7.35
N ALA A 34 -17.63 -1.77 6.83
CA ALA A 34 -17.83 -2.29 5.49
C ALA A 34 -19.18 -3.01 5.44
N ASP A 35 -20.08 -2.58 4.55
CA ASP A 35 -21.34 -3.28 4.31
C ASP A 35 -21.04 -4.62 3.63
N THR A 36 -21.23 -5.73 4.35
CA THR A 36 -20.91 -7.08 3.89
C THR A 36 -22.09 -7.77 3.19
N ARG A 37 -23.20 -7.05 2.98
CA ARG A 37 -24.42 -7.60 2.37
C ARG A 37 -24.27 -7.69 0.85
N GLY A 38 -24.57 -8.87 0.30
CA GLY A 38 -24.56 -9.08 -1.16
C GLY A 38 -23.16 -9.21 -1.78
N LEU A 39 -22.10 -9.27 -0.97
CA LEU A 39 -20.74 -9.48 -1.46
C LEU A 39 -20.47 -10.96 -1.76
N PRO A 40 -19.70 -11.27 -2.83
CA PRO A 40 -19.17 -12.61 -3.07
C PRO A 40 -18.21 -13.03 -1.95
N VAL A 41 -18.00 -14.34 -1.81
CA VAL A 41 -17.37 -14.97 -0.64
C VAL A 41 -16.01 -14.36 -0.27
N PHE A 42 -15.16 -14.06 -1.25
CA PHE A 42 -13.83 -13.52 -1.02
C PHE A 42 -13.86 -12.06 -0.53
N GLU A 43 -14.71 -11.24 -1.15
CA GLU A 43 -14.89 -9.83 -0.79
C GLU A 43 -15.59 -9.68 0.56
N ALA A 44 -16.55 -10.55 0.85
CA ALA A 44 -17.22 -10.63 2.15
C ALA A 44 -16.23 -11.02 3.27
N TRP A 45 -15.32 -11.95 3.01
CA TRP A 45 -14.26 -12.32 3.96
C TRP A 45 -13.31 -11.14 4.22
N TRP A 46 -12.87 -10.46 3.17
CA TRP A 46 -12.01 -9.27 3.27
C TRP A 46 -12.68 -8.12 4.03
N ALA A 47 -13.95 -7.86 3.76
CA ALA A 47 -14.75 -6.83 4.43
C ALA A 47 -15.03 -7.17 5.91
N ASN A 48 -15.28 -8.45 6.22
CA ASN A 48 -15.41 -8.89 7.61
C ASN A 48 -14.09 -8.76 8.39
N LEU A 49 -12.95 -9.04 7.76
CA LEU A 49 -11.64 -8.87 8.39
C LEU A 49 -11.38 -7.40 8.77
N TYR A 50 -11.79 -6.46 7.91
CA TYR A 50 -11.75 -5.02 8.20
C TYR A 50 -12.62 -4.65 9.41
N ASN A 51 -13.86 -5.16 9.45
CA ASN A 51 -14.82 -4.88 10.51
C ASN A 51 -14.42 -5.46 11.87
N GLU A 52 -13.77 -6.63 11.90
CA GLU A 52 -13.37 -7.30 13.14
C GLU A 52 -12.05 -6.73 13.69
N SER A 53 -11.06 -6.49 12.83
CA SER A 53 -9.75 -5.97 13.25
C SER A 53 -8.98 -5.28 12.12
N HIS A 54 -8.93 -3.95 12.20
CA HIS A 54 -8.12 -3.12 11.30
C HIS A 54 -6.63 -3.46 11.31
N LEU A 55 -6.08 -3.94 12.43
CA LEU A 55 -4.67 -4.33 12.51
C LEU A 55 -4.41 -5.59 11.69
N ILE A 56 -5.25 -6.62 11.83
CA ILE A 56 -5.09 -7.87 11.09
C ILE A 56 -5.34 -7.61 9.60
N PHE A 57 -6.36 -6.83 9.27
CA PHE A 57 -6.61 -6.37 7.90
C PHE A 57 -5.38 -5.69 7.27
N THR A 58 -4.75 -4.77 8.02
CA THR A 58 -3.55 -4.05 7.53
C THR A 58 -2.39 -5.00 7.29
N VAL A 59 -2.10 -5.89 8.25
CA VAL A 59 -1.01 -6.86 8.11
C VAL A 59 -1.23 -7.79 6.92
N VAL A 60 -2.45 -8.33 6.78
CA VAL A 60 -2.81 -9.20 5.64
C VAL A 60 -2.63 -8.45 4.33
N THR A 61 -3.11 -7.21 4.22
CA THR A 61 -2.98 -6.40 3.00
C THR A 61 -1.53 -6.09 2.66
N VAL A 62 -0.73 -5.69 3.65
CA VAL A 62 0.70 -5.33 3.48
C VAL A 62 1.52 -6.53 3.01
N VAL A 63 1.21 -7.74 3.48
CA VAL A 63 1.88 -8.97 3.03
C VAL A 63 1.37 -9.43 1.68
N MET A 64 0.08 -9.28 1.41
CA MET A 64 -0.56 -9.79 0.20
C MET A 64 -0.10 -9.04 -1.07
N ILE A 65 0.08 -7.72 -1.00
CA ILE A 65 0.58 -6.89 -2.13
C ILE A 65 1.93 -7.40 -2.69
N PRO A 66 3.03 -7.53 -1.91
CA PRO A 66 4.30 -8.00 -2.43
C PRO A 66 4.24 -9.46 -2.88
N VAL A 67 3.44 -10.31 -2.22
CA VAL A 67 3.26 -11.71 -2.63
C VAL A 67 2.65 -11.77 -4.04
N ILE A 68 1.58 -11.03 -4.30
CA ILE A 68 0.98 -10.95 -5.63
C ILE A 68 1.98 -10.37 -6.65
N GLY A 69 2.74 -9.34 -6.27
CA GLY A 69 3.76 -8.75 -7.13
C GLY A 69 4.82 -9.75 -7.56
N VAL A 70 5.32 -10.57 -6.63
CA VAL A 70 6.29 -11.64 -6.93
C VAL A 70 5.64 -12.72 -7.81
N VAL A 71 4.41 -13.14 -7.50
CA VAL A 71 3.69 -14.14 -8.32
C VAL A 71 3.54 -13.65 -9.76
N PHE A 72 3.07 -12.42 -9.98
CA PHE A 72 2.96 -11.88 -11.34
C PHE A 72 4.32 -11.68 -12.01
N GLY A 73 5.35 -11.25 -11.28
CA GLY A 73 6.71 -11.16 -11.80
C GLY A 73 7.23 -12.51 -12.29
N THR A 74 7.10 -13.56 -11.48
CA THR A 74 7.53 -14.92 -11.87
C THR A 74 6.74 -15.49 -13.06
N ILE A 75 5.44 -15.19 -13.14
CA ILE A 75 4.62 -15.57 -14.29
C ILE A 75 5.08 -14.83 -15.55
N ALA A 76 5.35 -13.53 -15.44
CA ALA A 76 5.87 -12.74 -16.55
C ALA A 76 7.23 -13.29 -17.02
N ASP A 77 8.14 -13.62 -16.09
CA ASP A 77 9.42 -14.24 -16.40
C ASP A 77 9.25 -15.58 -17.13
N PHE A 78 8.27 -16.40 -16.72
CA PHE A 78 7.94 -17.64 -17.41
C PHE A 78 7.45 -17.38 -18.85
N PHE A 79 6.56 -16.41 -19.06
CA PHE A 79 6.07 -16.06 -20.40
C PHE A 79 7.18 -15.47 -21.29
N MET A 80 8.08 -14.66 -20.73
CA MET A 80 9.23 -14.12 -21.47
C MET A 80 10.16 -15.24 -21.98
N LYS A 81 10.41 -16.25 -21.14
CA LYS A 81 11.14 -17.47 -21.53
C LYS A 81 10.37 -18.28 -22.57
N PHE A 82 9.05 -18.41 -22.43
CA PHE A 82 8.22 -19.15 -23.39
C PHE A 82 8.16 -18.49 -24.77
N LEU A 83 8.14 -17.15 -24.83
CA LEU A 83 8.08 -16.38 -26.08
C LEU A 83 9.44 -16.25 -26.79
N GLY A 84 10.54 -16.73 -26.21
CA GLY A 84 11.86 -16.72 -26.85
C GLY A 84 12.49 -15.33 -26.96
N LEU A 85 12.03 -14.33 -26.20
CA LEU A 85 12.73 -13.06 -25.98
C LEU A 85 13.82 -13.22 -24.90
N ASP A 86 14.50 -14.36 -24.95
CA ASP A 86 15.55 -14.69 -24.00
C ASP A 86 16.88 -14.14 -24.53
N LEU A 87 17.31 -13.01 -23.94
CA LEU A 87 18.61 -12.39 -24.20
C LEU A 87 19.70 -12.91 -23.24
N GLU A 88 19.42 -13.95 -22.43
CA GLU A 88 20.36 -14.52 -21.45
C GLU A 88 21.68 -15.00 -22.09
N HIS A 89 21.70 -15.26 -23.41
CA HIS A 89 22.87 -15.78 -24.13
C HIS A 89 23.46 -14.84 -25.20
N ARG A 90 22.95 -13.61 -25.38
CA ARG A 90 23.35 -12.76 -26.52
C ARG A 90 24.58 -11.87 -26.29
N GLU A 91 25.27 -12.02 -25.15
CA GLU A 91 26.57 -11.39 -24.90
C GLU A 91 27.77 -12.37 -25.00
N LEU A 92 27.54 -13.65 -25.31
CA LEU A 92 28.61 -14.63 -25.60
C LEU A 92 28.85 -14.84 -27.10
N ALA A 93 28.16 -14.08 -27.96
CA ALA A 93 28.21 -14.18 -29.41
C ALA A 93 28.96 -13.02 -30.09
N GLU A 94 29.77 -12.25 -29.34
CA GLU A 94 30.79 -11.35 -29.90
C GLU A 94 32.19 -11.89 -29.58
N HIS A 95 32.59 -12.92 -30.32
CA HIS A 95 33.97 -13.26 -30.63
C HIS A 95 34.08 -13.69 -32.09
#